data_AF-A0A7S4I4H3-F1
#
_entry.id   AF-A0A7S4I4H3-F1
#
_cell.length_a   1.000
_cell.length_b   1.000
_cell.length_c   1.000
_cell.angle_alpha   90.00
_cell.angle_beta   90.00
_cell.angle_gamma   90.00
#
_symmetry.space_group_name_H-M   'P 1'
#
loop_
_entity.id
_entity.type
_entity.pdbx_description
1 polymer ?
#
loop_
_entity_poly.entity_id
_entity_poly.type
_entity_poly.pdbx_seq_one_letter_code
_entity_poly.pdbx_strand_id
1 'polypeptide(L)'
;EPLPPLGREAVEIAVKYSNYLQRQQKEVEKLRANQMAVIPRGLDYATLPCLSAEEVEKLSAAQPATLHDASLIPGITPKALLYLCNEMARGKRGAAQAATAEGQEGGKAAAAAGTAKQGWTYPTVSFTTAKSE
;
A
#
# COMPACT_ATOMS: atom_id res chain seq x y z
N GLU A 1 23.27 -2.25 33.22
CA GLU A 1 23.85 -3.47 32.63
C GLU A 1 23.79 -3.35 31.11
N PRO A 2 24.89 -3.51 30.36
CA PRO A 2 24.87 -3.40 28.90
C PRO A 2 24.15 -4.61 28.28
N LEU A 3 23.34 -4.37 27.25
CA LEU A 3 22.56 -5.43 26.60
C LEU A 3 23.49 -6.54 26.03
N PRO A 4 23.07 -7.82 26.14
CA PRO A 4 23.78 -8.94 25.56
C PRO A 4 23.96 -8.74 24.04
N PRO A 5 25.01 -9.31 23.42
CA PRO A 5 25.41 -9.01 22.04
C PRO A 5 24.29 -9.20 21.01
N LEU A 6 23.46 -10.24 21.15
CA LEU A 6 22.27 -10.47 20.32
C LEU A 6 21.23 -9.33 20.42
N GLY A 7 21.10 -8.72 21.60
CA GLY A 7 20.18 -7.60 21.83
C GLY A 7 20.63 -6.30 21.15
N ARG A 8 21.93 -6.07 20.98
CA ARG A 8 22.44 -4.88 20.28
C ARG A 8 22.22 -4.98 18.77
N GLU A 9 22.51 -6.13 18.20
CA GLU A 9 22.30 -6.39 16.76
C GLU A 9 20.81 -6.28 16.39
N ALA A 10 19.92 -6.86 17.21
CA ALA A 10 18.47 -6.76 16.99
C ALA A 10 17.97 -5.31 17.04
N VAL A 11 18.47 -4.49 17.97
CA VAL A 11 18.13 -3.06 18.05
C VAL A 11 18.67 -2.29 16.85
N GLU A 12 19.89 -2.59 16.40
CA GLU A 12 20.48 -1.94 15.23
C GLU A 12 19.71 -2.28 13.94
N ILE A 13 19.32 -3.55 13.76
CA ILE A 13 18.44 -4.00 12.67
C ILE A 13 17.09 -3.28 12.75
N ALA A 14 16.45 -3.28 13.92
CA ALA A 14 15.15 -2.64 14.10
C ALA A 14 15.19 -1.15 13.73
N VAL A 15 16.23 -0.42 14.15
CA VAL A 15 16.40 0.99 13.81
C VAL A 15 16.62 1.16 12.30
N LYS A 16 17.51 0.39 11.68
CA LYS A 16 17.80 0.47 10.23
C LYS A 16 16.58 0.19 9.37
N TYR A 17 15.77 -0.82 9.72
CA TYR A 17 14.63 -1.26 8.90
C TYR A 17 13.28 -0.62 9.29
N SER A 18 13.19 0.06 10.44
CA SER A 18 11.96 0.69 10.94
C SER A 18 11.25 1.55 9.88
N ASN A 19 12.00 2.37 9.14
CA ASN A 19 11.45 3.24 8.11
C ASN A 19 10.87 2.47 6.92
N TYR A 20 11.49 1.36 6.51
CA TYR A 20 11.01 0.54 5.41
C TYR A 20 9.74 -0.21 5.79
N LEU A 21 9.73 -0.79 6.99
CA LEU A 21 8.55 -1.46 7.53
C LEU A 21 7.37 -0.49 7.64
N GLN A 22 7.59 0.73 8.14
CA GLN A 22 6.54 1.75 8.19
C GLN A 22 5.98 2.12 6.81
N ARG A 23 6.81 2.13 5.75
CA ARG A 23 6.34 2.41 4.39
C ARG A 23 5.52 1.26 3.81
N GLN A 24 6.02 0.03 3.93
CA GLN A 24 5.28 -1.17 3.50
C GLN A 24 3.96 -1.30 4.24
N GLN A 25 3.95 -0.95 5.52
CA GLN A 25 2.76 -0.94 6.36
C GLN A 25 1.70 0.03 5.83
N LYS A 26 2.09 1.27 5.48
CA LYS A 26 1.20 2.25 4.84
C LYS A 26 0.66 1.78 3.49
N GLU A 27 1.48 1.07 2.72
CA GLU A 27 1.06 0.50 1.43
C GLU A 27 -0.01 -0.58 1.62
N VAL A 28 0.17 -1.47 2.60
CA VAL A 28 -0.83 -2.49 2.95
C VAL A 28 -2.13 -1.85 3.43
N GLU A 29 -2.05 -0.84 4.30
CA GLU A 29 -3.22 -0.08 4.76
C GLU A 29 -3.97 0.57 3.61
N LYS A 30 -3.24 1.17 2.66
CA LYS A 30 -3.83 1.79 1.48
C LYS A 30 -4.56 0.77 0.61
N LEU A 31 -3.99 -0.40 0.39
CA LEU A 31 -4.67 -1.46 -0.35
C LEU A 31 -5.93 -1.92 0.37
N ARG A 32 -5.86 -2.12 1.69
CA ARG A 32 -7.00 -2.52 2.52
C ARG A 32 -8.14 -1.50 2.44
N ALA A 33 -7.82 -0.21 2.57
CA ALA A 33 -8.80 0.87 2.46
C ALA A 33 -9.48 0.95 1.09
N ASN A 34 -8.81 0.47 0.03
CA ASN A 34 -9.30 0.53 -1.35
C ASN A 34 -9.73 -0.84 -1.90
N GLN A 35 -9.94 -1.86 -1.08
CA GLN A 35 -10.32 -3.21 -1.55
C GLN A 35 -11.56 -3.20 -2.44
N MET A 36 -12.55 -2.38 -2.10
CA MET A 36 -13.80 -2.23 -2.86
C MET A 36 -13.72 -1.21 -4.00
N ALA A 37 -12.52 -0.69 -4.32
CA ALA A 37 -12.37 0.20 -5.45
C ALA A 37 -12.70 -0.54 -6.75
N VAL A 38 -13.69 -0.02 -7.47
CA VAL A 38 -14.17 -0.59 -8.73
C VAL A 38 -13.17 -0.27 -9.83
N ILE A 39 -12.77 -1.30 -10.56
CA ILE A 39 -11.91 -1.18 -11.73
C ILE A 39 -12.79 -0.83 -12.94
N PRO A 40 -12.47 0.21 -13.72
CA PRO A 40 -13.23 0.56 -14.92
C PRO A 40 -13.26 -0.59 -15.92
N ARG A 41 -14.46 -0.94 -16.41
CA ARG A 41 -14.63 -1.93 -17.48
C ARG A 41 -14.05 -1.36 -18.77
N GLY A 42 -12.97 -1.97 -19.28
CA GLY A 42 -12.22 -1.47 -20.45
C GLY A 42 -10.89 -0.79 -20.11
N LEU A 43 -10.41 -0.90 -18.87
CA LEU A 43 -9.03 -0.51 -18.55
C LEU A 43 -8.05 -1.40 -19.31
N ASP A 44 -7.18 -0.79 -20.13
CA ASP A 44 -6.13 -1.50 -20.85
C ASP A 44 -4.90 -1.69 -19.94
N TYR A 45 -4.75 -2.89 -19.40
CA TYR A 45 -3.62 -3.25 -18.55
C TYR A 45 -2.28 -3.23 -19.29
N ALA A 46 -2.25 -3.35 -20.62
CA ALA A 46 -1.01 -3.31 -21.40
C ALA A 46 -0.39 -1.91 -21.43
N THR A 47 -1.18 -0.87 -21.20
CA THR A 47 -0.69 0.52 -21.10
C THR A 47 0.03 0.83 -19.78
N LEU A 48 0.00 -0.11 -18.82
CA LEU A 48 0.54 0.08 -17.48
C LEU A 48 2.00 -0.41 -17.40
N PRO A 49 3.00 0.51 -17.40
CA PRO A 49 4.43 0.14 -17.50
C PRO A 49 5.00 -0.60 -16.30
N CYS A 50 4.31 -0.60 -15.15
CA CYS A 50 4.77 -1.24 -13.92
C CYS A 50 4.19 -2.64 -13.71
N LEU A 51 3.38 -3.15 -14.65
CA LEU A 51 2.88 -4.51 -14.64
C LEU A 51 3.81 -5.41 -15.47
N SER A 52 4.03 -6.63 -15.00
CA SER A 52 4.72 -7.65 -15.80
C SER A 52 3.81 -8.20 -16.91
N ALA A 53 4.40 -8.82 -17.93
CA ALA A 53 3.63 -9.46 -18.99
C ALA A 53 2.66 -10.53 -18.44
N GLU A 54 3.10 -11.32 -17.46
CA GLU A 54 2.25 -12.33 -16.81
C GLU A 54 1.10 -11.69 -16.03
N GLU A 55 1.35 -10.57 -15.33
CA GLU A 55 0.32 -9.86 -14.58
C GLU A 55 -0.72 -9.25 -15.53
N VAL A 56 -0.27 -8.67 -16.65
CA VAL A 56 -1.16 -8.13 -17.69
C VAL A 56 -2.01 -9.23 -18.30
N GLU A 57 -1.43 -10.37 -18.65
CA GLU A 57 -2.17 -11.50 -19.23
C GLU A 57 -3.25 -12.02 -18.25
N LYS A 58 -2.87 -12.23 -16.98
CA LYS A 58 -3.80 -12.71 -15.94
C LYS A 58 -4.92 -11.73 -15.64
N LEU A 59 -4.61 -10.44 -15.51
CA LEU A 59 -5.60 -9.39 -15.28
C LEU A 59 -6.54 -9.24 -16.48
N SER A 60 -6.00 -9.31 -17.69
CA SER A 60 -6.77 -9.19 -18.92
C SER A 60 -7.71 -10.38 -19.13
N ALA A 61 -7.30 -11.59 -18.75
CA ALA A 61 -8.14 -12.78 -18.81
C ALA A 61 -9.23 -12.79 -17.73
N ALA A 62 -8.90 -12.42 -16.49
CA ALA A 62 -9.82 -12.47 -15.37
C ALA A 62 -10.83 -11.31 -15.32
N GLN A 63 -10.46 -10.13 -15.85
CA GLN A 63 -11.27 -8.91 -15.80
C GLN A 63 -11.93 -8.66 -14.43
N PRO A 64 -11.14 -8.52 -13.35
CA PRO A 64 -11.67 -8.37 -12.00
C PRO A 64 -12.51 -7.10 -11.86
N ALA A 65 -13.62 -7.18 -11.13
CA ALA A 65 -14.49 -6.04 -10.89
C ALA A 65 -13.92 -5.09 -9.83
N THR A 66 -13.18 -5.62 -8.86
CA THR A 66 -12.61 -4.88 -7.73
C THR A 66 -11.13 -5.18 -7.51
N LEU A 67 -10.43 -4.31 -6.78
CA LEU A 67 -9.05 -4.59 -6.34
C LEU A 67 -8.96 -5.83 -5.44
N HIS A 68 -10.00 -6.13 -4.67
CA HIS A 68 -10.05 -7.36 -3.89
C HIS A 68 -10.03 -8.60 -4.79
N ASP A 69 -10.86 -8.62 -5.83
CA ASP A 69 -10.91 -9.75 -6.77
C ASP A 69 -9.57 -9.92 -7.50
N ALA A 70 -8.93 -8.81 -7.88
CA ALA A 70 -7.60 -8.83 -8.47
C ALA A 70 -6.55 -9.47 -7.54
N SER A 71 -6.69 -9.29 -6.22
CA SER A 71 -5.76 -9.87 -5.24
C SER A 71 -5.89 -11.38 -5.06
N LEU A 72 -7.02 -11.97 -5.46
CA LEU A 72 -7.25 -13.41 -5.40
C LEU A 72 -6.64 -14.16 -6.60
N ILE A 73 -6.24 -13.43 -7.64
CA ILE A 73 -5.68 -14.03 -8.85
C ILE A 73 -4.25 -14.53 -8.55
N PRO A 74 -3.97 -15.82 -8.79
CA PRO A 74 -2.68 -16.41 -8.47
C PRO A 74 -1.55 -15.80 -9.31
N GLY A 75 -0.50 -15.35 -8.64
CA GLY A 75 0.66 -14.73 -9.27
C GLY A 75 0.49 -13.26 -9.62
N ILE A 76 -0.52 -12.59 -9.05
CA ILE A 76 -0.53 -11.12 -8.98
C ILE A 76 0.23 -10.66 -7.74
N THR A 77 1.16 -9.73 -7.93
CA THR A 77 1.96 -9.20 -6.83
C THR A 77 1.27 -8.05 -6.09
N PRO A 78 1.55 -7.86 -4.79
CA PRO A 78 1.07 -6.69 -4.05
C PRO A 78 1.51 -5.36 -4.69
N LYS A 79 2.68 -5.35 -5.35
CA LYS A 79 3.20 -4.18 -6.06
C LYS A 79 2.31 -3.80 -7.25
N ALA A 80 1.86 -4.78 -8.04
CA ALA A 80 0.92 -4.55 -9.14
C ALA A 80 -0.41 -3.98 -8.65
N LEU A 81 -0.96 -4.51 -7.55
CA LEU A 81 -2.19 -3.99 -6.95
C LEU A 81 -2.04 -2.54 -6.47
N LEU A 82 -0.90 -2.21 -5.85
CA LEU A 82 -0.59 -0.84 -5.41
C LEU A 82 -0.52 0.11 -6.61
N TYR A 83 0.13 -0.33 -7.68
CA TYR A 83 0.24 0.45 -8.89
C TYR A 83 -1.13 0.73 -9.52
N LEU A 84 -1.95 -0.32 -9.68
CA LEU A 84 -3.31 -0.20 -10.20
C LEU A 84 -4.18 0.74 -9.33
N CYS A 85 -4.11 0.59 -8.01
CA CYS A 85 -4.78 1.48 -7.05
C CYS A 85 -4.36 2.95 -7.24
N ASN A 86 -3.06 3.19 -7.40
CA ASN A 86 -2.51 4.53 -7.61
C ASN A 86 -2.97 5.13 -8.94
N GLU A 87 -2.98 4.34 -10.01
CA GLU A 87 -3.40 4.79 -11.34
C GLU A 87 -4.88 5.19 -11.36
N MET A 88 -5.75 4.36 -10.79
CA MET A 88 -7.18 4.67 -10.65
C MET A 88 -7.41 5.94 -9.82
N ALA A 89 -6.65 6.12 -8.74
CA ALA A 89 -6.70 7.34 -7.94
C ALA A 89 -6.17 8.57 -8.70
N ARG A 90 -5.32 8.39 -9.71
CA ARG A 90 -4.76 9.45 -10.55
C ARG A 90 -5.75 9.87 -11.62
N GLY A 91 -6.44 8.93 -12.26
CA GLY A 91 -7.51 9.20 -13.22
C GLY A 91 -8.66 10.03 -12.63
N LYS A 92 -9.08 9.74 -11.39
CA LYS A 92 -10.08 10.54 -10.66
C LYS A 92 -9.63 11.99 -10.39
N ARG A 93 -8.33 12.20 -10.13
CA ARG A 93 -7.76 13.54 -9.87
C ARG A 93 -7.59 14.36 -11.14
N GLY A 94 -7.24 13.73 -12.26
CA GLY A 94 -7.17 14.38 -13.57
C GLY A 94 -8.54 14.93 -14.01
N ALA A 95 -9.61 14.16 -13.80
CA ALA A 95 -10.98 14.62 -14.07
C ALA A 95 -11.41 15.77 -13.14
N ALA A 96 -11.03 15.74 -11.86
CA ALA A 96 -11.35 16.81 -10.91
C ALA A 96 -10.55 18.11 -11.19
N GLN A 97 -9.28 18.00 -11.58
CA GLN A 97 -8.40 19.14 -11.90
C GLN A 97 -8.77 19.82 -13.23
N ALA A 98 -9.21 19.04 -14.22
CA ALA A 98 -9.76 19.62 -15.46
C ALA A 98 -11.03 20.45 -15.19
N ALA A 99 -11.87 20.03 -14.25
CA ALA A 99 -13.07 20.77 -13.84
C ALA A 99 -12.77 21.98 -12.94
N THR A 100 -11.65 22.01 -12.20
CA THR A 100 -11.27 23.18 -11.37
C THR A 100 -10.52 24.26 -12.15
N ALA A 101 -9.96 23.93 -13.32
CA ALA A 101 -9.31 24.91 -14.20
C ALA A 101 -10.29 25.92 -14.82
N GLU A 102 -11.59 25.62 -14.86
CA GLU A 102 -12.63 26.54 -15.36
C GLU A 102 -13.24 27.43 -14.27
N GLY A 103 -12.80 27.33 -13.01
CA GLY A 103 -13.40 28.11 -11.92
C GLY A 103 -12.52 28.20 -10.68
N GLN A 104 -11.42 28.95 -10.74
CA GLN A 104 -10.76 29.44 -9.52
C GLN A 104 -9.81 30.63 -9.78
N GLU A 105 -10.40 31.77 -10.12
CA GLU A 105 -9.86 33.07 -9.69
C GLU A 105 -10.40 33.34 -8.28
N GLY A 106 -9.52 33.36 -7.28
CA GLY A 106 -9.83 33.82 -5.93
C GLY A 106 -9.76 32.75 -4.82
N GLY A 107 -9.07 33.11 -3.73
CA GLY A 107 -9.37 32.56 -2.40
C GLY A 107 -8.29 31.68 -1.76
N LYS A 108 -7.27 32.34 -1.22
CA LYS A 108 -6.26 31.84 -0.26
C LYS A 108 -6.91 31.54 1.11
N ALA A 109 -6.56 30.44 1.79
CA ALA A 109 -6.35 30.35 3.25
C ALA A 109 -6.01 28.92 3.73
N ALA A 110 -5.40 28.88 4.92
CA ALA A 110 -4.53 27.84 5.46
C ALA A 110 -5.18 26.94 6.54
N ALA A 111 -4.32 26.15 7.22
CA ALA A 111 -4.47 25.41 8.48
C ALA A 111 -5.10 24.01 8.41
N ALA A 112 -4.90 23.07 9.34
CA ALA A 112 -3.83 22.64 10.24
C ALA A 112 -4.39 21.41 11.00
N ALA A 113 -3.50 20.55 11.50
CA ALA A 113 -3.66 19.68 12.69
C ALA A 113 -4.56 18.41 12.66
N GLY A 114 -4.08 17.38 13.38
CA GLY A 114 -4.92 16.40 14.10
C GLY A 114 -4.91 14.96 13.55
N THR A 115 -3.93 14.11 13.87
CA THR A 115 -3.96 13.12 14.98
C THR A 115 -5.00 12.00 14.83
N ALA A 116 -4.54 10.77 14.55
CA ALA A 116 -5.13 9.53 15.08
C ALA A 116 -4.11 8.38 14.96
N LYS A 117 -3.39 8.12 16.05
CA LYS A 117 -2.63 6.88 16.23
C LYS A 117 -3.63 5.77 16.57
N GLN A 118 -3.72 4.74 15.73
CA GLN A 118 -4.14 3.42 16.18
C GLN A 118 -3.02 2.43 15.84
N GLY A 119 -2.40 1.91 16.89
CA GLY A 119 -1.26 1.01 16.82
C GLY A 119 -1.67 -0.35 16.29
N TRP A 120 -0.96 -0.83 15.27
CA TRP A 120 -1.01 -2.22 14.89
C TRP A 120 -0.25 -3.02 15.93
N THR A 121 -0.96 -3.79 16.75
CA THR A 121 -0.36 -4.77 17.64
C THR A 121 0.13 -5.96 16.82
N TYR A 122 1.43 -6.19 16.80
CA TYR A 122 1.98 -7.47 16.35
C TYR A 122 1.88 -8.47 17.49
N PRO A 123 1.50 -9.74 17.24
CA PRO A 123 1.67 -10.78 18.25
C PRO A 123 3.17 -10.97 18.50
N THR A 124 3.61 -10.64 19.72
CA THR A 124 4.94 -11.03 20.22
C THR A 124 5.04 -12.54 20.23
N VAL A 125 5.90 -13.09 19.37
CA VAL A 125 6.34 -14.49 19.46
C VAL A 125 7.18 -14.62 20.74
N SER A 126 6.55 -15.09 21.82
CA SER A 126 7.23 -15.42 23.07
C SER A 126 8.05 -16.69 22.85
N PHE A 127 9.37 -16.55 22.67
CA PHE A 127 10.30 -17.67 22.74
C PHE A 127 10.52 -18.03 24.21
N THR A 128 9.93 -19.12 24.66
CA THR A 128 10.24 -19.73 25.96
C THR A 128 11.51 -20.58 25.79
N THR A 129 12.65 -20.08 26.26
CA THR A 129 13.84 -20.92 26.43
C THR A 129 13.58 -21.90 27.57
N ALA A 130 13.38 -23.17 27.22
CA ALA A 130 13.41 -24.27 28.17
C ALA A 130 14.85 -24.45 28.67
N LYS A 131 15.03 -24.28 29.97
CA LYS A 131 16.26 -24.59 30.70
C LYS A 131 16.23 -26.08 31.04
N SER A 132 16.96 -26.89 30.29
CA SER A 132 17.28 -28.28 30.64
C SER A 132 18.67 -28.31 31.28
N GLU A 133 18.68 -28.82 32.52
CA GLU A 133 19.77 -29.27 33.41
C GLU A 133 21.23 -28.90 33.11
#